data_AF-A0A089QH42-F1
#
_entry.id   AF-A0A089QH42-F1
#
_cell.length_a   1.000
_cell.length_b   1.000
_cell.length_c   1.000
_cell.angle_alpha   90.00
_cell.angle_beta   90.00
_cell.angle_gamma   90.00
#
_symmetry.space_group_name_H-M   'P 1'
#
loop_
_entity.id
_entity.type
_entity.pdbx_description
1 polymer ?
#
loop_
_entity_poly.entity_id
_entity_poly.type
_entity_poly.pdbx_seq_one_letter_code
_entity_poly.pdbx_strand_id
1 'polypeptide(L)'
;MRFVVPALLAVLVSGTACAQPFVPTERAAIDLVRDRRTAGFTTVARTLAYAERVTGGAFRFGGYRVDYRPDVPFARVRICYRLGIDPPNCGLAYRVAVNPPHVEPADRYNGLARDLEHGPQAFLRALAREADLQRQPDVLRKVQAALEPYNPYDWR
;
A
#
# COMPACT_ATOMS: atom_id res chain seq x y z
N MET A 1 46.46 -35.70 49.06
CA MET A 1 45.10 -35.12 49.12
C MET A 1 44.70 -34.71 47.71
N ARG A 2 43.61 -35.29 47.19
CA ARG A 2 43.10 -35.12 45.83
C ARG A 2 42.12 -33.95 45.81
N PHE A 3 42.35 -32.94 44.97
CA PHE A 3 41.35 -31.94 44.64
C PHE A 3 40.86 -32.18 43.21
N VAL A 4 39.63 -32.68 43.09
CA VAL A 4 38.90 -32.82 41.84
C VAL A 4 37.97 -31.62 41.74
N VAL A 5 38.23 -30.73 40.79
CA VAL A 5 37.37 -29.58 40.46
C VAL A 5 36.21 -30.11 39.60
N PRO A 6 34.94 -29.91 39.97
CA PRO A 6 33.84 -30.29 39.09
C PRO A 6 33.66 -29.22 38.01
N ALA A 7 33.86 -29.62 36.76
CA ALA A 7 33.48 -28.82 35.59
C ALA A 7 31.95 -28.75 35.52
N LEU A 8 31.39 -27.58 35.83
CA LEU A 8 29.97 -27.28 35.61
C LEU A 8 29.72 -27.11 34.11
N LEU A 9 29.12 -28.14 33.52
CA LEU A 9 28.55 -28.13 32.17
C LEU A 9 27.40 -27.10 32.10
N ALA A 10 27.66 -25.95 31.47
CA ALA A 10 26.62 -25.05 31.03
C ALA A 10 25.90 -25.66 29.83
N VAL A 11 24.77 -26.32 30.06
CA VAL A 11 23.84 -26.71 28.99
C VAL A 11 23.17 -25.44 28.48
N LEU A 12 23.71 -24.90 27.38
CA LEU A 12 23.02 -23.91 26.55
C LEU A 12 21.83 -24.60 25.90
N VAL A 13 20.65 -24.49 26.53
CA VAL A 13 19.38 -24.80 25.87
C VAL A 13 19.19 -23.72 24.82
N SER A 14 19.64 -24.00 23.60
CA SER A 14 19.28 -23.26 22.40
C SER A 14 17.78 -23.43 22.19
N GLY A 15 16.99 -22.58 22.86
CA GLY A 15 15.58 -22.46 22.57
C GLY A 15 15.45 -22.18 21.09
N THR A 16 14.77 -23.05 20.37
CA THR A 16 14.30 -22.78 19.02
C THR A 16 13.39 -21.58 19.11
N ALA A 17 13.96 -20.38 18.95
CA ALA A 17 13.22 -19.19 18.62
C ALA A 17 12.48 -19.56 17.33
N CYS A 18 11.22 -19.97 17.47
CA CYS A 18 10.32 -20.19 16.36
C CYS A 18 10.33 -18.86 15.61
N ALA A 19 11.03 -18.82 14.47
CA ALA A 19 11.08 -17.65 13.62
C ALA A 19 9.62 -17.28 13.35
N GLN A 20 9.17 -16.16 13.92
CA GLN A 20 7.79 -15.74 13.76
C GLN A 20 7.51 -15.67 12.26
N PRO A 21 6.36 -16.19 11.78
CA PRO A 21 6.07 -16.20 10.37
C PRO A 21 6.14 -14.76 9.82
N PHE A 22 6.97 -14.56 8.79
CA PHE A 22 7.08 -13.28 8.06
C PHE A 22 5.76 -12.88 7.38
N VAL A 23 4.82 -13.82 7.31
CA VAL A 23 3.49 -13.61 6.73
C VAL A 23 2.56 -12.96 7.76
N PRO A 24 2.08 -11.73 7.50
CA PRO A 24 1.18 -11.02 8.43
C PRO A 24 -0.22 -11.63 8.47
N THR A 25 -0.91 -11.43 9.60
CA THR A 25 -2.38 -11.59 9.65
C THR A 25 -3.05 -10.59 8.71
N GLU A 26 -4.29 -10.86 8.28
CA GLU A 26 -5.01 -10.01 7.33
C GLU A 26 -5.11 -8.57 7.85
N ARG A 27 -5.50 -8.42 9.12
CA ARG A 27 -5.58 -7.13 9.79
C ARG A 27 -4.24 -6.41 9.82
N ALA A 28 -3.17 -7.10 10.21
CA ALA A 28 -1.83 -6.50 10.26
C ALA A 28 -1.36 -6.06 8.86
N ALA A 29 -1.65 -6.85 7.83
CA ALA A 29 -1.31 -6.53 6.45
C ALA A 29 -2.04 -5.27 5.97
N ILE A 30 -3.35 -5.18 6.25
CA ILE A 30 -4.18 -4.02 5.90
C ILE A 30 -3.73 -2.79 6.67
N ASP A 31 -3.52 -2.88 7.98
CA ASP A 31 -3.09 -1.75 8.81
C ASP A 31 -1.75 -1.19 8.32
N LEU A 32 -0.78 -2.07 7.99
CA LEU A 32 0.50 -1.67 7.43
C LEU A 32 0.39 -0.91 6.10
N VAL A 33 -0.49 -1.33 5.20
CA VAL A 33 -0.73 -0.62 3.92
C VAL A 33 -1.50 0.67 4.15
N ARG A 34 -2.54 0.65 4.99
CA ARG A 34 -3.37 1.82 5.30
C ARG A 34 -2.54 2.96 5.87
N ASP A 35 -1.63 2.63 6.77
CA ASP A 35 -0.84 3.58 7.56
C ASP A 35 0.53 3.88 6.92
N ARG A 36 0.85 3.22 5.79
CA ARG A 36 2.04 3.47 4.97
C ARG A 36 2.12 4.95 4.59
N ARG A 37 3.24 5.59 4.94
CA ARG A 37 3.53 6.97 4.54
C ARG A 37 3.91 7.04 3.07
N THR A 38 3.30 8.00 2.39
CA THR A 38 3.61 8.41 1.01
C THR A 38 4.68 9.50 1.01
N ALA A 39 5.29 9.76 -0.14
CA ALA A 39 6.26 10.85 -0.33
C ALA A 39 5.64 12.24 -0.13
N GLY A 40 4.30 12.36 -0.21
CA GLY A 40 3.56 13.59 0.10
C GLY A 40 3.31 13.82 1.60
N PHE A 41 4.08 13.18 2.49
CA PHE A 41 3.95 13.30 3.95
C PHE A 41 2.55 12.99 4.52
N THR A 42 1.79 12.16 3.83
CA THR A 42 0.48 11.66 4.25
C THR A 42 0.46 10.12 4.22
N THR A 43 -0.66 9.48 4.56
CA THR A 43 -0.80 8.01 4.46
C THR A 43 -1.54 7.60 3.20
N VAL A 44 -1.37 6.36 2.76
CA VAL A 44 -2.15 5.75 1.67
C VAL A 44 -3.64 5.98 1.87
N ALA A 45 -4.17 5.68 3.06
CA ALA A 45 -5.60 5.86 3.35
C ALA A 45 -6.07 7.31 3.23
N ARG A 46 -5.26 8.26 3.72
CA ARG A 46 -5.58 9.69 3.59
C ARG A 46 -5.54 10.14 2.15
N THR A 47 -4.62 9.62 1.34
CA THR A 47 -4.56 9.91 -0.11
C THR A 47 -5.79 9.39 -0.84
N LEU A 48 -6.23 8.16 -0.54
CA LEU A 48 -7.43 7.57 -1.14
C LEU A 48 -8.69 8.36 -0.77
N ALA A 49 -8.86 8.67 0.53
CA ALA A 49 -9.98 9.47 1.01
C ALA A 49 -9.97 10.90 0.44
N TYR A 50 -8.77 11.48 0.30
CA TYR A 50 -8.60 12.77 -0.37
C TYR A 50 -9.10 12.70 -1.82
N ALA A 51 -8.64 11.72 -2.60
CA ALA A 51 -9.03 11.55 -4.00
C ALA A 51 -10.54 11.36 -4.17
N GLU A 52 -11.17 10.56 -3.32
CA GLU A 52 -12.62 10.32 -3.36
C GLU A 52 -13.41 11.62 -3.13
N ARG A 53 -13.00 12.40 -2.13
CA ARG A 53 -13.63 13.69 -1.80
C ARG A 53 -13.46 14.71 -2.93
N VAL A 54 -12.24 14.94 -3.41
CA VAL A 54 -11.96 16.04 -4.36
C VAL A 54 -12.44 15.76 -5.77
N THR A 55 -12.55 14.48 -6.16
CA THR A 55 -13.09 14.10 -7.48
C THR A 55 -14.62 14.03 -7.49
N GLY A 56 -15.30 14.37 -6.38
CA GLY A 56 -16.76 14.32 -6.29
C GLY A 56 -17.32 12.91 -6.52
N GLY A 57 -16.61 11.89 -6.02
CA GLY A 57 -16.99 10.48 -6.16
C GLY A 57 -16.75 9.87 -7.54
N ALA A 58 -15.96 10.52 -8.41
CA ALA A 58 -15.50 9.92 -9.67
C ALA A 58 -14.49 8.80 -9.40
N PHE A 59 -13.60 8.99 -8.43
CA PHE A 59 -12.87 7.91 -7.78
C PHE A 59 -13.61 7.51 -6.50
N ARG A 60 -13.74 6.21 -6.23
CA ARG A 60 -14.28 5.69 -4.96
C ARG A 60 -13.44 4.54 -4.45
N PHE A 61 -13.07 4.59 -3.17
CA PHE A 61 -12.43 3.47 -2.51
C PHE A 61 -13.44 2.34 -2.25
N GLY A 62 -13.04 1.11 -2.54
CA GLY A 62 -13.90 -0.08 -2.49
C GLY A 62 -13.50 -1.12 -1.44
N GLY A 63 -12.40 -0.93 -0.71
CA GLY A 63 -11.94 -1.85 0.33
C GLY A 63 -10.55 -2.44 0.06
N TYR A 64 -10.10 -3.28 0.99
CA TYR A 64 -8.87 -4.06 0.88
C TYR A 64 -9.22 -5.53 0.67
N ARG A 65 -8.40 -6.23 -0.11
CA ARG A 65 -8.41 -7.69 -0.26
C ARG A 65 -7.01 -8.21 0.00
N VAL A 66 -6.88 -9.25 0.81
CA VAL A 66 -5.58 -9.87 1.09
C VAL A 66 -5.54 -11.25 0.45
N ASP A 67 -4.56 -11.44 -0.42
CA ASP A 67 -4.28 -12.72 -1.07
C ASP A 67 -3.00 -13.31 -0.46
N TYR A 68 -3.07 -14.56 -0.02
CA TYR A 68 -1.95 -15.33 0.49
C TYR A 68 -1.52 -16.36 -0.55
N ARG A 69 -0.22 -16.60 -0.67
CA ARG A 69 0.29 -17.76 -1.40
C ARG A 69 1.23 -18.57 -0.51
N PRO A 70 1.14 -19.90 -0.52
CA PRO A 70 1.93 -20.75 0.37
C PRO A 70 3.44 -20.73 0.04
N ASP A 71 3.81 -20.37 -1.18
CA ASP A 71 5.18 -20.37 -1.70
C ASP A 71 5.93 -19.04 -1.48
N VAL A 72 5.29 -18.01 -0.93
CA VAL A 72 5.91 -16.69 -0.77
C VAL A 72 5.84 -16.18 0.68
N PRO A 73 6.92 -15.59 1.22
CA PRO A 73 6.99 -15.14 2.61
C PRO A 73 6.38 -13.73 2.81
N PHE A 74 5.29 -13.42 2.11
CA PHE A 74 4.59 -12.12 2.22
C PHE A 74 3.11 -12.27 1.87
N ALA A 75 2.27 -11.37 2.39
CA ALA A 75 0.89 -11.20 1.94
C ALA A 75 0.83 -10.21 0.78
N ARG A 76 -0.11 -10.41 -0.15
CA ARG A 76 -0.44 -9.42 -1.17
C ARG A 76 -1.72 -8.70 -0.80
N VAL A 77 -1.62 -7.40 -0.50
CA VAL A 77 -2.80 -6.57 -0.24
C VAL A 77 -3.17 -5.83 -1.52
N ARG A 78 -4.42 -5.95 -1.95
CA ARG A 78 -4.98 -5.26 -3.10
C ARG A 78 -6.02 -4.26 -2.62
N ILE A 79 -5.86 -3.00 -2.98
CA ILE A 79 -6.84 -1.95 -2.73
C ILE A 79 -7.79 -1.93 -3.93
N CYS A 80 -9.06 -2.18 -3.65
CA CYS A 80 -10.12 -2.13 -4.64
C CYS A 80 -10.68 -0.72 -4.71
N TYR A 81 -11.02 -0.27 -5.92
CA TYR A 81 -11.58 1.05 -6.18
C TYR A 81 -12.47 1.01 -7.42
N ARG A 82 -13.32 2.02 -7.56
CA ARG A 82 -14.05 2.32 -8.79
C ARG A 82 -13.56 3.64 -9.35
N LEU A 83 -13.38 3.69 -10.67
CA LEU A 83 -13.11 4.92 -11.42
C LEU A 83 -14.22 5.09 -12.46
N GLY A 84 -15.11 6.05 -12.21
CA GLY A 84 -16.24 6.31 -13.09
C GLY A 84 -17.29 5.19 -13.11
N ILE A 85 -17.70 4.81 -14.32
CA ILE A 85 -18.77 3.83 -14.54
C ILE A 85 -18.26 2.39 -14.64
N ASP A 86 -16.95 2.20 -14.73
CA ASP A 86 -16.35 0.88 -14.90
C ASP A 86 -16.55 -0.02 -13.66
N PRO A 87 -16.53 -1.34 -13.85
CA PRO A 87 -16.54 -2.29 -12.74
C PRO A 87 -15.41 -2.00 -11.73
N PRO A 88 -15.62 -2.31 -10.44
CA PRO A 88 -14.58 -2.12 -9.44
C PRO A 88 -13.32 -2.93 -9.80
N ASN A 89 -12.16 -2.28 -9.71
CA ASN A 89 -10.85 -2.86 -9.98
C ASN A 89 -10.03 -2.95 -8.69
N CYS A 90 -9.26 -4.02 -8.51
CA CYS A 90 -8.33 -4.21 -7.40
C CYS A 90 -6.88 -4.10 -7.90
N GLY A 91 -6.57 -3.02 -8.62
CA GLY A 91 -5.30 -2.81 -9.30
C GLY A 91 -4.18 -2.23 -8.44
N LEU A 92 -4.50 -1.68 -7.27
CA LEU A 92 -3.53 -1.09 -6.35
C LEU A 92 -2.96 -2.19 -5.43
N ALA A 93 -1.89 -2.85 -5.85
CA ALA A 93 -1.35 -3.99 -5.12
C ALA A 93 -0.07 -3.65 -4.34
N TYR A 94 0.05 -4.20 -3.14
CA TYR A 94 1.19 -4.10 -2.23
C TYR A 94 1.66 -5.49 -1.80
N ARG A 95 2.96 -5.64 -1.58
CA ARG A 95 3.55 -6.79 -0.89
C ARG A 95 3.84 -6.38 0.55
N VAL A 96 3.43 -7.22 1.50
CA VAL A 96 3.53 -6.93 2.92
C VAL A 96 4.15 -8.09 3.66
N ALA A 97 5.23 -7.81 4.40
CA ALA A 97 5.85 -8.75 5.32
C ALA A 97 5.98 -8.12 6.71
N VAL A 98 6.12 -8.95 7.73
CA VAL A 98 6.36 -8.54 9.12
C VAL A 98 7.68 -9.09 9.63
N ASN A 99 8.21 -8.48 10.70
CA ASN A 99 9.46 -8.87 11.38
C ASN A 99 10.72 -8.84 10.50
N PRO A 100 11.16 -7.67 9.99
CA PRO A 100 10.60 -6.34 10.25
C PRO A 100 9.42 -5.99 9.33
N PRO A 101 8.57 -5.02 9.70
CA PRO A 101 7.50 -4.53 8.83
C PRO A 101 8.06 -4.01 7.50
N HIS A 102 7.62 -4.59 6.39
CA HIS A 102 7.97 -4.18 5.03
C HIS A 102 6.72 -4.04 4.19
N VAL A 103 6.59 -2.90 3.50
CA VAL A 103 5.45 -2.59 2.62
C VAL A 103 5.99 -1.94 1.36
N GLU A 104 5.65 -2.50 0.20
CA GLU A 104 6.02 -1.92 -1.09
C GLU A 104 4.94 -2.17 -2.14
N PRO A 105 4.81 -1.31 -3.16
CA PRO A 105 4.00 -1.60 -4.33
C PRO A 105 4.43 -2.93 -4.98
N ALA A 106 3.45 -3.73 -5.40
CA ALA A 106 3.71 -5.02 -6.04
C ALA A 106 4.32 -4.87 -7.44
N ASP A 107 4.02 -3.76 -8.13
CA ASP A 107 4.74 -3.25 -9.29
C ASP A 107 5.50 -1.97 -8.89
N ARG A 108 6.83 -2.00 -9.03
CA ARG A 108 7.71 -0.91 -8.59
C ARG A 108 7.97 0.13 -9.67
N TYR A 109 7.69 -0.19 -10.93
CA TYR A 109 8.11 0.63 -12.08
C TYR A 109 6.93 1.35 -12.72
N ASN A 110 5.76 0.72 -12.72
CA ASN A 110 4.55 1.31 -13.29
C ASN A 110 3.32 1.06 -12.38
N GLY A 111 2.21 1.68 -12.75
CA GLY A 111 0.91 1.43 -12.11
C GLY A 111 0.52 2.40 -11.00
N LEU A 112 -0.79 2.46 -10.77
CA LEU A 112 -1.42 3.41 -9.86
C LEU A 112 -0.95 3.30 -8.40
N ALA A 113 -0.52 2.12 -7.93
CA ALA A 113 0.00 1.95 -6.57
C ALA A 113 1.32 2.70 -6.35
N ARG A 114 2.19 2.77 -7.37
CA ARG A 114 3.41 3.57 -7.32
C ARG A 114 3.08 5.06 -7.27
N ASP A 115 2.18 5.51 -8.15
CA ASP A 115 1.75 6.93 -8.16
C ASP A 115 1.05 7.33 -6.84
N LEU A 116 0.34 6.39 -6.22
CA LEU A 116 -0.23 6.54 -4.88
C LEU A 116 0.85 6.76 -3.80
N GLU A 117 1.94 6.01 -3.84
CA GLU A 117 3.09 6.22 -2.93
C GLU A 117 3.75 7.59 -3.12
N HIS A 118 3.64 8.21 -4.29
CA HIS A 118 4.16 9.56 -4.52
C HIS A 118 3.28 10.67 -3.93
N GLY A 119 2.08 10.34 -3.44
CA GLY A 119 1.20 11.25 -2.72
C GLY A 119 -0.01 11.74 -3.54
N PRO A 120 -0.82 12.66 -2.98
CA PRO A 120 -2.14 12.99 -3.52
C PRO A 120 -2.15 13.51 -4.95
N GLN A 121 -1.25 14.44 -5.28
CA GLN A 121 -1.19 15.04 -6.61
C GLN A 121 -0.73 14.03 -7.67
N ALA A 122 0.28 13.20 -7.37
CA ALA A 122 0.75 12.16 -8.27
C ALA A 122 -0.35 11.11 -8.53
N PHE A 123 -1.08 10.73 -7.48
CA PHE A 123 -2.21 9.82 -7.59
C PHE A 123 -3.34 10.40 -8.45
N LEU A 124 -3.74 11.66 -8.24
CA LEU A 124 -4.75 12.32 -9.09
C LEU A 124 -4.31 12.39 -10.55
N ARG A 125 -3.05 12.72 -10.84
CA ARG A 125 -2.52 12.69 -12.21
C ARG A 125 -2.61 11.30 -12.84
N ALA A 126 -2.35 10.26 -12.05
CA ALA A 126 -2.46 8.88 -12.51
C ALA A 126 -3.92 8.48 -12.78
N LEU A 127 -4.86 8.91 -11.93
CA LEU A 127 -6.29 8.71 -12.17
C LEU A 127 -6.76 9.45 -13.43
N ALA A 128 -6.24 10.64 -13.72
CA ALA A 128 -6.54 11.35 -14.96
C ALA A 128 -6.04 10.56 -16.18
N ARG A 129 -4.80 10.06 -16.15
CA ARG A 129 -4.27 9.19 -17.23
C ARG A 129 -5.12 7.95 -17.42
N GLU A 130 -5.54 7.30 -16.33
CA GLU A 130 -6.38 6.10 -16.39
C GLU A 130 -7.77 6.41 -16.98
N ALA A 131 -8.41 7.50 -16.56
CA ALA A 131 -9.71 7.93 -17.09
C ALA A 131 -9.65 8.29 -18.58
N ASP A 132 -8.54 8.90 -19.02
CA ASP A 132 -8.29 9.21 -20.44
C ASP A 132 -8.11 7.92 -21.27
N LEU A 133 -7.30 6.97 -20.78
CA LEU A 133 -7.12 5.65 -21.41
C LEU A 133 -8.44 4.87 -21.51
N GLN A 134 -9.29 4.96 -20.49
CA GLN A 134 -10.62 4.35 -20.44
C GLN A 134 -11.67 5.14 -21.24
N ARG A 135 -11.30 6.27 -21.86
CA ARG A 135 -12.20 7.15 -22.62
C ARG A 135 -13.42 7.61 -21.81
N GLN A 136 -13.20 8.01 -20.56
CA GLN A 136 -14.22 8.52 -19.64
C GLN A 136 -14.10 10.06 -19.46
N PRO A 137 -14.60 10.88 -20.41
CA PRO A 137 -14.35 12.33 -20.42
C PRO A 137 -14.92 13.06 -19.20
N ASP A 138 -16.09 12.64 -18.70
CA ASP A 138 -16.69 13.25 -17.51
C ASP A 138 -15.88 12.99 -16.23
N VAL A 139 -15.29 11.80 -16.12
CA VAL A 139 -14.40 11.44 -15.02
C VAL A 139 -13.11 12.24 -15.12
N LEU A 140 -12.51 12.27 -16.31
CA LEU A 140 -11.29 13.03 -16.58
C LEU A 140 -11.46 14.50 -16.18
N ARG A 141 -12.56 15.14 -16.60
CA ARG A 141 -12.87 16.53 -16.23
C ARG A 141 -12.94 16.74 -14.72
N LYS A 142 -13.58 15.83 -13.97
CA LYS A 142 -13.65 15.91 -12.50
C LYS A 142 -12.28 15.76 -11.85
N VAL A 143 -11.45 14.86 -12.35
CA VAL A 143 -10.09 14.65 -11.82
C VAL A 143 -9.19 15.84 -12.15
N GLN A 144 -9.29 16.41 -13.37
CA GLN A 144 -8.56 17.61 -13.77
C GLN A 144 -8.97 18.83 -12.93
N ALA A 145 -10.26 19.03 -12.67
CA ALA A 145 -10.72 20.09 -11.78
C ALA A 145 -10.11 19.98 -10.37
N ALA A 146 -9.89 18.76 -9.86
CA ALA A 146 -9.21 18.54 -8.58
C ALA A 146 -7.69 18.83 -8.63
N LEU A 147 -7.09 18.85 -9.82
CA LEU A 147 -5.69 19.17 -10.05
C LEU A 147 -5.42 20.66 -10.26
N GLU A 148 -6.44 21.46 -10.60
CA GLU A 148 -6.32 22.91 -10.84
C GLU A 148 -5.54 23.66 -9.75
N PRO A 149 -5.77 23.44 -8.43
CA PRO A 149 -5.02 24.13 -7.38
C PRO A 149 -3.51 23.81 -7.35
N TYR A 150 -3.07 22.83 -8.13
CA TYR A 150 -1.68 22.42 -8.24
C TYR A 150 -1.09 22.70 -9.63
N ASN A 151 -1.77 23.50 -10.44
CA ASN A 151 -1.25 23.95 -11.72
C ASN A 151 -0.10 24.94 -11.46
N PRO A 152 1.15 24.60 -11.84
CA PRO A 152 2.30 25.47 -11.59
C PRO A 152 2.24 26.78 -12.39
N TYR A 153 1.34 26.90 -13.36
CA TYR A 153 1.10 28.09 -14.15
C TYR A 153 -0.08 28.93 -13.66
N ASP A 154 -0.76 28.52 -12.58
CA ASP A 154 -1.76 29.33 -11.90
C ASP A 154 -1.09 30.19 -10.83
N TRP A 155 -0.86 31.47 -11.14
CA TRP A 155 -0.16 32.44 -10.30
C TRP A 155 -1.11 33.38 -9.54
N ARG A 156 -2.41 33.03 -9.48
CA ARG A 156 -3.45 33.83 -8.81
C ARG A 156 -3.38 33.79 -7.29
#